data_AF-A0A1E3BEN0-F1
#
_entry.id   AF-A0A1E3BEN0-F1
#
_cell.length_a   1.000
_cell.length_b   1.000
_cell.length_c   1.000
_cell.angle_alpha   90.00
_cell.angle_beta   90.00
_cell.angle_gamma   90.00
#
_symmetry.space_group_name_H-M   'P 1'
#
loop_
_entity.id
_entity.type
_entity.pdbx_description
1 polymer ?
#
loop_
_entity_poly.entity_id
_entity_poly.type
_entity_poly.pdbx_seq_one_letter_code
_entity_poly.pdbx_strand_id
1 'polypeptide(L)'
;MSSTSSIVTRNIQGVERIINYQFTNPKIICEALLAAGRYLPGIVRCSKDGNKNLAMVGDAVLQLVLVSDGYDKGAINGIVSAKGRNAYLAEQGSHNNLEPFIFKNPSQRDDDVSKGPMADTVEAILGAVWYDSGKDLSAVQAVMETLGLFDLETVI
;
A
#
# COMPACT_ATOMS: atom_id res chain seq x y z
N MET A 1 -1.45 15.28 -25.08
CA MET A 1 -1.13 14.72 -23.75
C MET A 1 -0.60 13.31 -23.97
N SER A 2 0.54 12.93 -23.39
CA SER A 2 1.13 11.59 -23.60
C SER A 2 0.27 10.51 -22.93
N SER A 3 0.04 9.38 -23.61
CA SER A 3 -0.78 8.25 -23.13
C SER A 3 -0.32 7.71 -21.76
N THR A 4 0.96 7.87 -21.42
CA THR A 4 1.52 7.48 -20.12
C THR A 4 0.97 8.35 -18.98
N SER A 5 0.83 9.66 -19.21
CA SER A 5 0.33 10.58 -18.19
C SER A 5 -1.13 10.29 -17.83
N SER A 6 -1.96 9.94 -18.82
CA SER A 6 -3.37 9.60 -18.60
C SER A 6 -3.54 8.29 -17.82
N ILE A 7 -2.68 7.29 -18.05
CA ILE A 7 -2.72 6.03 -17.30
C ILE A 7 -2.31 6.25 -15.85
N VAL A 8 -1.25 7.05 -15.61
CA VAL A 8 -0.80 7.37 -14.25
C VAL A 8 -1.90 8.05 -13.45
N THR A 9 -2.52 9.09 -14.02
CA THR A 9 -3.64 9.78 -13.37
C THR A 9 -4.82 8.84 -13.08
N ARG A 10 -5.19 7.97 -14.03
CA ARG A 10 -6.27 6.99 -13.84
C ARG A 10 -5.96 6.04 -12.68
N ASN A 11 -4.73 5.54 -12.59
CA ASN A 11 -4.34 4.57 -11.57
C ASN A 11 -4.33 5.18 -10.18
N ILE A 12 -3.78 6.40 -10.05
CA ILE A 12 -3.80 7.17 -8.80
C ILE A 12 -5.25 7.35 -8.33
N GLN A 13 -6.12 7.88 -9.18
CA GLN A 13 -7.53 8.09 -8.84
C GLN A 13 -8.27 6.78 -8.51
N GLY A 14 -7.88 5.67 -9.13
CA GLY A 14 -8.42 4.34 -8.81
C GLY A 14 -8.10 3.96 -7.37
N VAL A 15 -6.83 4.05 -6.99
CA VAL A 15 -6.36 3.70 -5.66
C VAL A 15 -6.91 4.66 -4.60
N GLU A 16 -6.89 5.97 -4.84
CA GLU A 16 -7.46 6.98 -3.93
C GLU A 16 -8.92 6.70 -3.57
N ARG A 17 -9.72 6.22 -4.53
CA ARG A 17 -11.11 5.82 -4.28
C ARG A 17 -11.21 4.55 -3.45
N ILE A 18 -10.31 3.58 -3.68
CA ILE A 18 -10.30 2.31 -2.95
C ILE A 18 -9.93 2.54 -1.49
N ILE A 19 -8.88 3.32 -1.23
CA ILE A 19 -8.37 3.56 0.12
C ILE A 19 -9.02 4.75 0.84
N ASN A 20 -9.95 5.44 0.15
CA ASN A 20 -10.63 6.63 0.66
C ASN A 20 -9.67 7.72 1.18
N TYR A 21 -8.56 7.95 0.46
CA TYR A 21 -7.54 8.95 0.80
C TYR A 21 -7.12 9.70 -0.47
N GLN A 22 -7.05 11.03 -0.41
CA GLN A 22 -6.61 11.88 -1.53
C GLN A 22 -5.18 12.35 -1.28
N PHE A 23 -4.27 12.03 -2.21
CA PHE A 23 -2.87 12.42 -2.08
C PHE A 23 -2.67 13.88 -2.45
N THR A 24 -1.95 14.61 -1.61
CA THR A 24 -1.50 15.97 -1.95
C THR A 24 -0.33 15.93 -2.96
N ASN A 25 0.50 14.88 -2.86
CA ASN A 25 1.64 14.66 -3.73
C ASN A 25 1.44 13.41 -4.62
N PRO A 26 0.98 13.55 -5.87
CA PRO A 26 0.73 12.40 -6.75
C PRO A 26 1.98 11.58 -7.08
N LYS A 27 3.19 12.12 -6.85
CA LYS A 27 4.44 11.39 -7.11
C LYS A 27 4.66 10.26 -6.10
N ILE A 28 4.23 10.44 -4.85
CA ILE A 28 4.50 9.45 -3.79
C ILE A 28 3.63 8.20 -3.93
N ILE A 29 2.36 8.38 -4.28
CA ILE A 29 1.47 7.27 -4.63
C ILE A 29 1.90 6.62 -5.95
N CYS A 30 2.37 7.39 -6.94
CA CYS A 30 2.91 6.81 -8.15
C CYS A 30 4.16 5.95 -7.90
N GLU A 31 5.00 6.32 -6.93
CA GLU A 31 6.14 5.51 -6.47
C GLU A 31 5.66 4.22 -5.79
N ALA A 32 4.65 4.30 -4.91
CA ALA A 32 4.09 3.14 -4.23
C ALA A 32 3.51 2.08 -5.19
N LEU A 33 2.94 2.52 -6.32
CA LEU A 33 2.39 1.64 -7.35
C LEU A 33 3.44 1.08 -8.32
N LEU A 34 4.72 1.47 -8.18
CA LEU A 34 5.78 1.08 -9.10
C LEU A 34 6.46 -0.22 -8.66
N ALA A 35 6.19 -1.32 -9.36
CA ALA A 35 6.85 -2.59 -9.07
C ALA A 35 8.37 -2.52 -9.33
N ALA A 36 9.14 -3.31 -8.58
CA ALA A 36 10.58 -3.39 -8.75
C ALA A 36 10.99 -3.73 -10.20
N GLY A 37 11.97 -3.00 -10.73
CA GLY A 37 12.43 -3.14 -12.12
C GLY A 37 11.54 -2.46 -13.18
N ARG A 38 10.42 -1.82 -12.81
CA ARG A 38 9.67 -0.94 -13.73
C ARG A 38 10.27 0.47 -13.72
N TYR A 39 10.33 1.10 -14.90
CA TYR A 39 10.87 2.45 -15.08
C TYR A 39 9.84 3.37 -15.74
N LEU A 40 9.54 4.51 -15.11
CA LEU A 40 8.67 5.58 -15.61
C LEU A 40 9.45 6.92 -15.66
N PRO A 41 10.29 7.13 -16.69
CA PRO A 41 11.15 8.31 -16.78
C PRO A 41 10.33 9.60 -16.82
N GLY A 42 10.80 10.61 -16.09
CA GLY A 42 10.19 11.95 -16.06
C GLY A 42 8.94 12.07 -15.20
N ILE A 43 8.46 10.98 -14.58
CA ILE A 43 7.27 11.01 -13.69
C ILE A 43 7.70 10.87 -12.23
N VAL A 44 8.43 9.80 -11.89
CA VAL A 44 8.92 9.50 -10.54
C VAL A 44 10.43 9.29 -10.59
N ARG A 45 11.14 9.59 -9.50
CA ARG A 45 12.53 9.14 -9.34
C ARG A 45 12.52 7.62 -9.27
N CYS A 46 12.77 6.97 -10.39
CA CYS A 46 12.74 5.53 -10.46
C CYS A 46 14.02 4.98 -9.81
N SER A 47 13.88 4.35 -8.64
CA SER A 47 14.90 3.47 -8.09
C SER A 47 14.80 2.11 -8.80
N LYS A 48 15.89 1.34 -8.84
CA LYS A 48 15.83 -0.07 -9.30
C LYS A 48 14.87 -0.90 -8.43
N ASP A 49 14.70 -0.45 -7.19
CA ASP A 49 13.93 -1.13 -6.15
C ASP A 49 12.44 -0.79 -6.19
N GLY A 50 12.00 0.13 -7.07
CA GLY A 50 10.60 0.51 -7.20
C GLY A 50 10.02 1.01 -5.86
N ASN A 51 8.90 0.43 -5.47
CA ASN A 51 8.16 0.74 -4.25
C ASN A 51 8.77 0.19 -2.95
N LYS A 52 9.86 -0.61 -3.00
CA LYS A 52 10.39 -1.31 -1.82
C LYS A 52 10.77 -0.42 -0.65
N ASN A 53 11.32 0.76 -0.91
CA ASN A 53 11.70 1.68 0.18
C ASN A 53 10.46 2.21 0.91
N LEU A 54 9.39 2.52 0.18
CA LEU A 54 8.11 2.89 0.78
C LEU A 54 7.46 1.69 1.47
N ALA A 55 7.57 0.49 0.91
CA ALA A 55 7.08 -0.74 1.51
C ALA A 55 7.72 -0.98 2.89
N MET A 56 9.04 -0.85 3.02
CA MET A 56 9.72 -0.98 4.31
C MET A 56 9.24 0.02 5.36
N VAL A 57 8.94 1.26 4.95
CA VAL A 57 8.36 2.27 5.85
C VAL A 57 6.94 1.88 6.23
N GLY A 58 6.15 1.45 5.26
CA GLY A 58 4.77 1.02 5.47
C GLY A 58 4.65 -0.17 6.40
N ASP A 59 5.49 -1.20 6.24
CA ASP A 59 5.54 -2.35 7.15
C ASP A 59 5.86 -1.88 8.58
N ALA A 60 6.87 -1.01 8.77
CA ALA A 60 7.20 -0.50 10.09
C ALA A 60 6.02 0.24 10.76
N VAL A 61 5.27 1.05 10.00
CA VAL A 61 4.10 1.77 10.51
C VAL A 61 2.92 0.80 10.76
N LEU A 62 2.69 -0.16 9.86
CA LEU A 62 1.71 -1.23 10.03
C LEU A 62 1.97 -2.00 11.33
N GLN A 63 3.21 -2.43 11.58
CA GLN A 63 3.58 -3.12 12.81
C GLN A 63 3.33 -2.24 14.05
N LEU A 64 3.64 -0.95 13.99
CA LEU A 64 3.36 -0.02 15.10
C LEU A 64 1.87 0.03 15.42
N VAL A 65 1.01 0.17 14.41
CA VAL A 65 -0.46 0.18 14.59
C VAL A 65 -0.94 -1.13 15.19
N LEU A 66 -0.52 -2.28 14.63
CA LEU A 66 -0.95 -3.60 15.10
C LEU A 66 -0.47 -3.90 16.53
N VAL A 67 0.75 -3.51 16.89
CA VAL A 67 1.28 -3.68 18.25
C VAL A 67 0.56 -2.78 19.23
N SER A 68 0.25 -1.53 18.86
CA SER A 68 -0.50 -0.61 19.71
C SER A 68 -1.92 -1.14 19.98
N ASP A 69 -2.64 -1.54 18.93
CA ASP A 69 -3.99 -2.11 19.07
C ASP A 69 -3.97 -3.40 19.91
N GLY A 70 -2.99 -4.27 19.68
CA GLY A 70 -2.82 -5.49 20.47
C GLY A 70 -2.45 -5.23 21.93
N TYR A 71 -1.73 -4.15 22.23
CA TYR A 71 -1.40 -3.75 23.60
C TYR A 71 -2.67 -3.30 24.33
N ASP A 72 -3.47 -2.43 23.69
CA ASP A 72 -4.72 -1.93 24.27
C ASP A 72 -5.75 -3.07 24.51
N LYS A 73 -5.74 -4.09 23.64
CA LYS A 73 -6.62 -5.28 23.75
C LYS A 73 -6.04 -6.41 24.60
N GLY A 74 -4.79 -6.32 25.06
CA GLY A 74 -4.10 -7.39 25.79
C GLY A 74 -3.83 -8.67 24.97
N ALA A 75 -3.79 -8.57 23.63
CA ALA A 75 -3.72 -9.69 22.70
C ALA A 75 -2.63 -9.55 21.60
N ILE A 76 -1.51 -8.89 21.93
CA ILE A 76 -0.40 -8.54 21.00
C ILE A 76 0.00 -9.70 20.09
N ASN A 77 0.33 -10.86 20.67
CA ASN A 77 0.92 -11.97 19.90
C ASN A 77 -0.04 -12.59 18.87
N GLY A 78 -1.36 -12.56 19.13
CA GLY A 78 -2.36 -13.11 18.21
C GLY A 78 -2.61 -12.19 17.01
N ILE A 79 -2.70 -10.89 17.25
CA ILE A 79 -3.01 -9.88 16.22
C ILE A 79 -1.83 -9.70 15.26
N VAL A 80 -0.61 -9.55 15.80
CA VAL A 80 0.61 -9.34 15.01
C VAL A 80 0.93 -10.56 14.14
N SER A 81 0.81 -11.77 14.69
CA SER A 81 1.14 -13.01 13.96
C SER A 81 0.14 -13.38 12.87
N ALA A 82 -1.11 -12.92 12.94
CA ALA A 82 -2.12 -13.16 11.93
C ALA A 82 -2.11 -12.11 10.82
N LYS A 83 -2.02 -10.81 11.18
CA LYS A 83 -2.26 -9.68 10.27
C LYS A 83 -1.00 -9.02 9.70
N GLY A 84 0.15 -9.23 10.34
CA GLY A 84 1.45 -8.71 9.86
C GLY A 84 2.13 -9.59 8.80
N ARG A 85 1.44 -10.58 8.22
CA ARG A 85 2.04 -11.51 7.24
C ARG A 85 1.79 -11.01 5.83
N ASN A 86 2.81 -11.02 4.99
CA ASN A 86 2.71 -10.67 3.56
C ASN A 86 1.61 -11.46 2.82
N ALA A 87 1.31 -12.70 3.24
CA ALA A 87 0.22 -13.48 2.65
C ALA A 87 -1.16 -12.83 2.89
N TYR A 88 -1.40 -12.30 4.09
CA TYR A 88 -2.64 -11.59 4.44
C TYR A 88 -2.71 -10.23 3.73
N LEU A 89 -1.61 -9.48 3.69
CA LEU A 89 -1.54 -8.22 2.94
C LEU A 89 -1.80 -8.41 1.45
N ALA A 90 -1.21 -9.46 0.86
CA ALA A 90 -1.46 -9.82 -0.53
C ALA A 90 -2.94 -10.16 -0.77
N GLU A 91 -3.53 -10.95 0.12
CA GLU A 91 -4.94 -11.31 0.06
C GLU A 91 -5.83 -10.07 0.15
N GLN A 92 -5.60 -9.16 1.10
CA GLN A 92 -6.40 -7.93 1.22
C GLN A 92 -6.20 -6.99 0.03
N GLY A 93 -4.99 -6.87 -0.50
CA GLY A 93 -4.73 -6.11 -1.73
C GLY A 93 -5.48 -6.64 -2.96
N SER A 94 -5.54 -7.97 -3.10
CA SER A 94 -6.33 -8.63 -4.14
C SER A 94 -7.84 -8.48 -3.91
N HIS A 95 -8.33 -8.64 -2.68
CA HIS A 95 -9.75 -8.44 -2.33
C HIS A 95 -10.23 -7.01 -2.63
N ASN A 96 -9.36 -6.02 -2.42
CA ASN A 96 -9.64 -4.62 -2.74
C ASN A 96 -9.38 -4.26 -4.22
N ASN A 97 -9.03 -5.23 -5.06
CA ASN A 97 -8.80 -5.06 -6.51
C ASN A 97 -7.75 -3.98 -6.82
N LEU A 98 -6.62 -3.97 -6.09
CA LEU A 98 -5.51 -3.03 -6.32
C LEU A 98 -4.67 -3.36 -7.56
N GLU A 99 -4.72 -4.62 -7.99
CA GLU A 99 -3.90 -5.17 -9.06
C GLU A 99 -3.91 -4.36 -10.38
N PRO A 100 -5.06 -3.91 -10.91
CA PRO A 100 -5.11 -3.16 -12.17
C PRO A 100 -4.35 -1.82 -12.12
N PHE A 101 -4.03 -1.33 -10.92
CA PHE A 101 -3.38 -0.03 -10.73
C PHE A 101 -1.87 -0.12 -10.56
N ILE A 102 -1.33 -1.34 -10.38
CA ILE A 102 0.11 -1.58 -10.21
C ILE A 102 0.83 -1.50 -11.55
N PHE A 103 1.91 -0.72 -11.59
CA PHE A 103 2.80 -0.66 -12.75
C PHE A 103 3.75 -1.87 -12.74
N LYS A 104 3.25 -3.00 -13.23
CA LYS A 104 3.99 -4.28 -13.31
C LYS A 104 5.28 -4.16 -14.13
N ASN A 105 6.29 -4.94 -13.78
CA ASN A 105 7.50 -5.06 -14.59
C ASN A 105 7.20 -5.89 -15.86
N PRO A 106 7.57 -5.45 -17.08
CA PRO A 106 7.34 -6.20 -18.32
C PRO A 106 7.87 -7.64 -18.33
N SER A 107 8.83 -7.99 -17.47
CA SER A 107 9.32 -9.36 -17.33
C SER A 107 8.43 -10.26 -16.46
N GLN A 108 7.43 -9.72 -15.76
CA GLN A 108 6.39 -10.51 -15.10
C GLN A 108 5.43 -11.01 -16.19
N ARG A 109 5.49 -12.32 -16.46
CA ARG A 109 4.80 -12.96 -17.60
C ARG A 109 3.33 -13.27 -17.35
N ASP A 110 2.91 -13.29 -16.09
CA ASP A 110 1.55 -13.64 -15.70
C ASP A 110 0.67 -12.39 -15.60
N ASP A 111 -0.59 -12.54 -16.00
CA ASP A 111 -1.61 -11.49 -15.91
C ASP A 111 -1.93 -11.13 -14.46
N ASP A 112 -1.56 -11.99 -13.50
CA ASP A 112 -1.76 -11.83 -12.05
C ASP A 112 -0.52 -11.28 -11.33
N VAL A 113 -0.72 -10.40 -10.34
CA VAL A 113 0.34 -9.95 -9.42
C VAL A 113 0.59 -11.04 -8.38
N SER A 114 1.81 -11.55 -8.32
CA SER A 114 2.17 -12.54 -7.29
C SER A 114 2.10 -11.95 -5.88
N LYS A 115 1.95 -12.82 -4.87
CA LYS A 115 1.70 -12.40 -3.47
C LYS A 115 2.71 -11.40 -2.93
N GLY A 116 4.01 -11.57 -3.22
CA GLY A 116 5.06 -10.67 -2.75
C GLY A 116 4.85 -9.23 -3.24
N PRO A 117 4.89 -8.96 -4.55
CA PRO A 117 4.63 -7.63 -5.11
C PRO A 117 3.29 -7.01 -4.70
N MET A 118 2.23 -7.80 -4.47
CA MET A 118 0.97 -7.26 -3.96
C MET A 118 1.13 -6.78 -2.51
N ALA A 119 1.74 -7.58 -1.64
CA ALA A 119 2.02 -7.20 -0.26
C ALA A 119 2.91 -5.94 -0.19
N ASP A 120 4.01 -5.94 -0.95
CA ASP A 120 4.92 -4.78 -1.04
C ASP A 120 4.16 -3.52 -1.50
N THR A 121 3.17 -3.67 -2.39
CA THR A 121 2.34 -2.54 -2.83
C THR A 121 1.43 -2.02 -1.72
N VAL A 122 0.77 -2.92 -0.99
CA VAL A 122 -0.08 -2.53 0.16
C VAL A 122 0.76 -1.79 1.19
N GLU A 123 1.91 -2.35 1.56
CA GLU A 123 2.87 -1.69 2.46
C GLU A 123 3.32 -0.34 1.90
N ALA A 124 3.69 -0.26 0.63
CA ALA A 124 4.14 0.99 0.03
C ALA A 124 3.05 2.06 -0.02
N ILE A 125 1.77 1.69 -0.18
CA ILE A 125 0.64 2.61 -0.07
C ILE A 125 0.56 3.17 1.35
N LEU A 126 0.69 2.34 2.39
CA LEU A 126 0.71 2.81 3.79
C LEU A 126 1.90 3.76 4.03
N GLY A 127 3.08 3.42 3.51
CA GLY A 127 4.26 4.29 3.57
C GLY A 127 4.06 5.62 2.84
N ALA A 128 3.37 5.61 1.70
CA ALA A 128 3.04 6.82 0.95
C ALA A 128 2.05 7.69 1.71
N VAL A 129 0.99 7.12 2.30
CA VAL A 129 0.02 7.83 3.14
C VAL A 129 0.71 8.46 4.33
N TRP A 130 1.59 7.71 5.01
CA TRP A 130 2.38 8.21 6.14
C TRP A 130 3.16 9.48 5.81
N TYR A 131 3.84 9.53 4.66
CA TYR A 131 4.60 10.72 4.28
C TYR A 131 3.72 11.86 3.74
N ASP A 132 2.69 11.54 2.97
CA ASP A 132 1.79 12.52 2.38
C ASP A 132 0.95 13.23 3.45
N SER A 133 0.56 12.52 4.51
CA SER A 133 -0.19 13.06 5.65
C SER A 133 0.67 13.86 6.63
N GLY A 134 1.98 13.98 6.39
CA GLY A 134 2.89 14.64 7.32
C GLY A 134 3.18 13.81 8.57
N LYS A 135 3.18 12.47 8.45
CA LYS A 135 3.42 11.49 9.51
C LYS A 135 2.27 11.42 10.52
N ASP A 136 1.05 11.49 10.02
CA ASP A 136 -0.16 11.27 10.81
C ASP A 136 -0.51 9.78 10.85
N LEU A 137 -0.48 9.21 12.06
CA LEU A 137 -0.78 7.79 12.28
C LEU A 137 -2.27 7.50 12.09
N SER A 138 -3.15 8.45 12.39
CA SER A 138 -4.60 8.29 12.24
C SER A 138 -5.00 8.20 10.77
N ALA A 139 -4.31 8.90 9.88
CA ALA A 139 -4.50 8.76 8.44
C ALA A 139 -4.14 7.34 7.94
N VAL A 140 -3.04 6.76 8.46
CA VAL A 140 -2.63 5.39 8.12
C VAL A 140 -3.63 4.37 8.67
N GLN A 141 -4.10 4.56 9.90
CA GLN A 141 -5.14 3.73 10.50
C GLN A 141 -6.42 3.75 9.65
N ALA A 142 -6.94 4.91 9.26
CA ALA A 142 -8.15 4.99 8.42
C ALA A 142 -8.00 4.24 7.08
N VAL A 143 -6.82 4.27 6.46
CA VAL A 143 -6.53 3.52 5.25
C VAL A 143 -6.44 2.01 5.51
N MET A 144 -5.77 1.61 6.60
CA MET A 144 -5.72 0.21 7.02
C MET A 144 -7.14 -0.34 7.30
N GLU A 145 -8.02 0.48 7.86
CA GLU A 145 -9.43 0.17 8.16
C GLU A 145 -10.19 -0.09 6.87
N THR A 146 -10.04 0.83 5.91
CA THR A 146 -10.67 0.75 4.58
C THR A 146 -10.20 -0.48 3.80
N LEU A 147 -8.92 -0.86 3.94
CA LEU A 147 -8.34 -2.05 3.33
C LEU A 147 -8.64 -3.35 4.08
N GLY A 148 -9.35 -3.31 5.21
CA GLY A 148 -9.67 -4.49 6.01
C GLY A 148 -8.46 -5.11 6.71
N LEU A 149 -7.43 -4.31 7.03
CA LEU A 149 -6.18 -4.76 7.67
C LEU A 149 -6.28 -4.86 9.20
N PHE A 150 -7.39 -4.44 9.80
CA PHE A 150 -7.74 -4.71 11.20
C PHE A 150 -9.25 -4.85 11.37
N ASP A 151 -9.64 -5.55 12.43
CA ASP A 151 -11.05 -5.70 12.79
C ASP A 151 -11.34 -4.70 13.90
N LEU A 152 -12.25 -3.76 13.63
CA LEU A 152 -12.99 -3.10 14.68
C LEU A 152 -14.02 -4.10 15.20
N GLU A 153 -13.62 -5.01 16.10
CA GLU A 153 -14.62 -5.53 17.02
C GLU A 153 -15.09 -4.34 17.86
N THR A 154 -16.25 -3.85 17.43
CA THR A 154 -17.01 -2.81 18.09
C THR A 154 -17.42 -3.40 19.43
N VAL A 155 -16.80 -2.96 20.51
CA VAL A 155 -17.33 -3.22 21.84
C VAL A 155 -18.63 -2.41 21.93
N ILE A 156 -19.76 -3.10 21.81
CA ILE A 156 -21.09 -2.62 22.21
C ILE A 156 -21.29 -3.07 23.66
#